data_AF-A0A395SEU5-F1
#
_entry.id   AF-A0A395SEU5-F1
#
_cell.length_a   1.000
_cell.length_b   1.000
_cell.length_c   1.000
_cell.angle_alpha   90.00
_cell.angle_beta   90.00
_cell.angle_gamma   90.00
#
_symmetry.space_group_name_H-M   'P 1'
#
loop_
_entity.id
_entity.type
_entity.pdbx_description
1 polymer ?
#
loop_
_entity_poly.entity_id
_entity_poly.type
_entity_poly.pdbx_seq_one_letter_code
_entity_poly.pdbx_strand_id
1 'polypeptide(L)'
;MPEEERHTDSLCLDWAVTSESLGASFDFNDLVVGWASPLDTLSSTQQTTAYGDISFWDVSKDLQISMPQRSLSAKGDLTRVSNHLPSLQHASRVVMQMLYAYPRMMLRRQTFPPFIHPHWHQEHLPEALGNCMSIAQLFASRTPETMPFLWKIIAAEQGRFRDKLSTFNPWEVHLCLQVMIIYMIMAMSESDADSKERIATLFETVELIGSRFLDLTGSYSSSEATEPSRTWEVWIFAESRRRMSCLWLIISCVITIENGRTCSSCGALESLALPSSKTLWEARTLDEWQMEKDVFDTGLPFSAGCGKSTVLRTAIAQLRAAGRKVAVTAPTGKAALNLDGVTLYSYMGWKPEDTKLSLNKLKGTMTGSSKQKIRKSLRETHVLVIDEISMVENNFLSQLEAVLSAIRNNQGNRSPPWGGLQLIVTGDFCQLPPVDPFQNCWHCGEAQKKWQVSEEGMICSNGHGPWETDKDKWAFRSPAWEKAKLGDSSPERQAIYQNASEMPPRHPSRRT
;
A
#
# COMPACT_ATOMS: atom_id res chain seq x y z
N MET A 1 -14.45 -46.49 -61.66
CA MET A 1 -13.25 -45.73 -61.26
C MET A 1 -13.53 -44.26 -61.51
N PRO A 2 -13.56 -43.45 -60.45
CA PRO A 2 -13.05 -42.09 -60.49
C PRO A 2 -12.00 -41.87 -59.38
N GLU A 3 -11.34 -40.71 -59.41
CA GLU A 3 -10.43 -40.23 -58.37
C GLU A 3 -11.09 -39.14 -57.51
N GLU A 4 -10.39 -38.78 -56.44
CA GLU A 4 -10.38 -37.49 -55.73
C GLU A 4 -11.50 -37.03 -54.76
N GLU A 5 -10.97 -36.43 -53.68
CA GLU A 5 -11.47 -35.37 -52.79
C GLU A 5 -12.64 -35.53 -51.77
N ARG A 6 -12.22 -35.37 -50.51
CA ARG A 6 -12.74 -34.47 -49.45
C ARG A 6 -13.93 -34.86 -48.52
N HIS A 7 -13.63 -34.57 -47.24
CA HIS A 7 -14.49 -34.11 -46.12
C HIS A 7 -15.26 -35.08 -45.19
N THR A 8 -15.09 -34.76 -43.89
CA THR A 8 -16.01 -34.84 -42.73
C THR A 8 -16.41 -36.19 -42.10
N ASP A 9 -15.98 -36.32 -40.84
CA ASP A 9 -16.77 -36.60 -39.63
C ASP A 9 -17.15 -38.02 -39.16
N SER A 10 -17.04 -38.17 -37.82
CA SER A 10 -17.84 -38.99 -36.91
C SER A 10 -17.70 -40.52 -36.88
N LEU A 11 -17.35 -41.03 -35.69
CA LEU A 11 -18.01 -42.06 -34.84
C LEU A 11 -17.15 -42.19 -33.55
N CYS A 12 -17.62 -42.17 -32.28
CA CYS A 12 -18.66 -42.97 -31.57
C CYS A 12 -18.32 -44.48 -31.51
N LEU A 13 -18.41 -45.25 -30.41
CA LEU A 13 -18.79 -45.11 -28.97
C LEU A 13 -18.18 -46.36 -28.23
N ASP A 14 -18.03 -46.51 -26.91
CA ASP A 14 -18.28 -45.70 -25.68
C ASP A 14 -17.03 -45.88 -24.74
N TRP A 15 -16.94 -46.09 -23.41
CA TRP A 15 -17.78 -46.23 -22.19
C TRP A 15 -16.86 -45.95 -20.95
N ALA A 16 -17.26 -45.70 -19.69
CA ALA A 16 -18.47 -45.16 -19.03
C ALA A 16 -18.14 -44.97 -17.50
N VAL A 17 -19.15 -44.97 -16.61
CA VAL A 17 -19.08 -45.13 -15.12
C VAL A 17 -18.59 -43.94 -14.26
N THR A 18 -19.55 -43.04 -13.94
CA THR A 18 -19.87 -42.41 -12.63
C THR A 18 -18.74 -42.09 -11.62
N SER A 19 -18.72 -40.90 -10.98
CA SER A 19 -19.74 -40.56 -9.97
C SER A 19 -19.91 -39.05 -9.62
N GLU A 20 -21.12 -38.76 -9.11
CA GLU A 20 -21.56 -37.67 -8.21
C GLU A 20 -21.21 -36.19 -8.49
N SER A 21 -22.27 -35.38 -8.55
CA SER A 21 -22.25 -33.92 -8.67
C SER A 21 -22.36 -33.23 -7.31
N LEU A 22 -21.40 -32.34 -7.00
CA LEU A 22 -21.55 -31.28 -5.99
C LEU A 22 -21.37 -29.90 -6.65
N GLY A 23 -22.38 -29.47 -7.39
CA GLY A 23 -22.44 -28.14 -8.00
C GLY A 23 -23.08 -27.12 -7.07
N ALA A 24 -22.27 -26.20 -6.53
CA ALA A 24 -22.74 -25.04 -5.78
C ALA A 24 -21.96 -23.78 -6.22
N SER A 25 -22.38 -23.17 -7.32
CA SER A 25 -21.86 -21.86 -7.75
C SER A 25 -22.45 -20.75 -6.88
N PHE A 26 -21.60 -20.09 -6.10
CA PHE A 26 -21.99 -18.96 -5.25
C PHE A 26 -22.26 -17.72 -6.13
N ASP A 27 -23.52 -17.44 -6.46
CA ASP A 27 -23.91 -16.22 -7.16
C ASP A 27 -24.19 -15.09 -6.15
N PHE A 28 -23.54 -13.95 -6.35
CA PHE A 28 -23.62 -12.80 -5.45
C PHE A 28 -24.83 -11.90 -5.75
N ASN A 29 -25.49 -12.04 -6.90
CA ASN A 29 -26.64 -11.21 -7.30
C ASN A 29 -27.87 -11.45 -6.40
N ASP A 30 -28.07 -12.69 -5.93
CA ASP A 30 -29.17 -13.08 -5.01
C ASP A 30 -29.01 -12.52 -3.58
N LEU A 31 -28.02 -11.66 -3.34
CA LEU A 31 -27.90 -10.84 -2.14
C LEU A 31 -28.54 -9.45 -2.31
N VAL A 32 -28.72 -8.99 -3.55
CA VAL A 32 -29.08 -7.60 -3.91
C VAL A 32 -30.48 -7.50 -4.53
N VAL A 33 -30.93 -8.51 -5.27
CA VAL A 33 -32.24 -8.49 -5.97
C VAL A 33 -33.43 -8.48 -5.01
N GLY A 34 -33.26 -8.93 -3.76
CA GLY A 34 -34.29 -8.86 -2.72
C GLY A 34 -34.59 -7.45 -2.17
N TRP A 35 -33.83 -6.42 -2.56
CA TRP A 35 -33.93 -5.06 -2.00
C TRP A 35 -34.94 -4.14 -2.73
N ALA A 36 -36.02 -4.69 -3.30
CA ALA A 36 -36.98 -3.89 -4.10
C ALA A 36 -38.45 -4.37 -4.02
N SER A 37 -39.20 -3.77 -3.08
CA SER A 37 -40.67 -3.55 -3.14
C SER A 37 -41.64 -4.75 -3.02
N PRO A 38 -42.93 -4.51 -2.69
CA PRO A 38 -43.44 -3.61 -1.66
C PRO A 38 -44.48 -4.32 -0.74
N LEU A 39 -44.88 -3.66 0.36
CA LEU A 39 -45.91 -4.17 1.28
C LEU A 39 -47.15 -3.27 1.26
N ASP A 40 -47.98 -3.42 0.21
CA ASP A 40 -49.22 -2.67 0.01
C ASP A 40 -50.45 -3.38 0.59
N THR A 41 -51.05 -2.85 1.67
CA THR A 41 -52.51 -2.90 1.86
C THR A 41 -52.97 -1.80 2.82
N LEU A 42 -53.48 -0.68 2.28
CA LEU A 42 -54.73 -0.01 2.69
C LEU A 42 -54.88 1.28 1.89
N SER A 43 -55.87 1.34 0.98
CA SER A 43 -56.16 2.56 0.20
C SER A 43 -57.65 2.89 0.17
N SER A 44 -57.96 4.13 0.56
CA SER A 44 -59.11 4.95 0.13
C SER A 44 -59.06 6.25 0.97
N THR A 45 -59.16 7.46 0.42
CA THR A 45 -59.54 7.84 -0.95
C THR A 45 -58.92 9.19 -1.38
N GLN A 46 -58.79 9.37 -2.70
CA GLN A 46 -58.67 10.65 -3.45
C GLN A 46 -57.29 11.32 -3.65
N GLN A 47 -57.16 11.82 -4.89
CA GLN A 47 -56.25 12.83 -5.46
C GLN A 47 -54.75 12.51 -5.53
N THR A 48 -54.28 12.36 -6.78
CA THR A 48 -52.91 12.04 -7.17
C THR A 48 -52.04 13.29 -7.35
N THR A 49 -51.07 13.49 -6.45
CA THR A 49 -49.87 14.29 -6.69
C THR A 49 -48.65 13.43 -6.40
N ALA A 50 -47.65 13.43 -7.28
CA ALA A 50 -46.53 12.51 -7.19
C ALA A 50 -45.49 12.96 -6.14
N TYR A 51 -45.34 12.17 -5.08
CA TYR A 51 -44.29 12.20 -4.05
C TYR A 51 -44.00 10.75 -3.63
N GLY A 52 -42.79 10.37 -3.22
CA GLY A 52 -41.55 11.15 -3.15
C GLY A 52 -40.33 10.25 -2.87
N ASP A 53 -39.13 10.82 -2.92
CA ASP A 53 -37.87 10.10 -2.75
C ASP A 53 -37.67 9.54 -1.33
N ILE A 54 -36.93 8.42 -1.23
CA ILE A 54 -36.28 7.96 0.01
C ILE A 54 -34.77 7.96 -0.24
N SER A 55 -34.12 9.05 0.15
CA SER A 55 -32.69 9.30 -0.08
C SER A 55 -31.82 8.77 1.07
N PHE A 56 -31.22 7.60 0.88
CA PHE A 56 -30.30 7.01 1.86
C PHE A 56 -28.90 7.66 1.73
N TRP A 57 -28.60 8.59 2.65
CA TRP A 57 -27.39 9.44 2.70
C TRP A 57 -27.27 10.52 1.60
N ASP A 58 -28.07 11.57 1.71
CA ASP A 58 -27.74 12.87 1.09
C ASP A 58 -26.62 13.58 1.89
N VAL A 59 -25.37 13.21 1.61
CA VAL A 59 -24.16 13.83 2.18
C VAL A 59 -23.87 15.21 1.57
N SER A 60 -24.66 15.64 0.57
CA SER A 60 -24.34 16.78 -0.32
C SER A 60 -24.66 18.16 0.25
N LYS A 61 -25.34 18.24 1.41
CA LYS A 61 -25.79 19.52 1.98
C LYS A 61 -24.71 20.24 2.81
N ASP A 62 -23.93 19.51 3.59
CA ASP A 62 -22.80 20.05 4.37
C ASP A 62 -21.43 19.85 3.69
N LEU A 63 -21.39 19.10 2.58
CA LEU A 63 -20.30 19.06 1.60
C LEU A 63 -20.84 19.47 0.23
N GLN A 64 -20.94 20.78 0.00
CA GLN A 64 -21.60 21.34 -1.20
C GLN A 64 -20.89 20.96 -2.51
N ILE A 65 -21.45 19.97 -3.21
CA ILE A 65 -21.28 19.78 -4.66
C ILE A 65 -22.68 19.70 -5.28
N SER A 66 -23.06 20.70 -6.07
CA SER A 66 -24.36 20.77 -6.73
C SER A 66 -24.37 20.04 -8.07
N MET A 67 -25.42 19.27 -8.36
CA MET A 67 -25.67 18.66 -9.67
C MET A 67 -26.77 19.40 -10.44
N PRO A 68 -26.47 20.00 -11.61
CA PRO A 68 -27.46 20.41 -12.61
C PRO A 68 -27.79 19.28 -13.59
N GLN A 69 -28.94 19.38 -14.27
CA GLN A 69 -29.43 18.35 -15.20
C GLN A 69 -28.92 18.49 -16.65
N ARG A 70 -28.84 17.34 -17.34
CA ARG A 70 -28.96 17.12 -18.80
C ARG A 70 -28.19 18.05 -19.77
N SER A 71 -27.26 17.45 -20.52
CA SER A 71 -27.38 17.42 -22.00
C SER A 71 -26.56 16.28 -22.62
N LEU A 72 -27.16 15.51 -23.53
CA LEU A 72 -26.48 14.50 -24.34
C LEU A 72 -26.19 15.05 -25.74
N SER A 73 -25.06 15.74 -25.93
CA SER A 73 -24.51 15.96 -27.28
C SER A 73 -23.04 16.41 -27.29
N ALA A 74 -22.13 15.46 -27.55
CA ALA A 74 -20.92 15.67 -28.35
C ALA A 74 -20.37 14.30 -28.78
N LYS A 75 -20.02 14.13 -30.06
CA LYS A 75 -19.28 12.95 -30.53
C LYS A 75 -17.78 13.24 -30.47
N GLY A 76 -17.00 12.33 -29.89
CA GLY A 76 -15.56 12.25 -30.11
C GLY A 76 -14.72 12.34 -28.84
N ASP A 77 -14.45 11.18 -28.24
CA ASP A 77 -13.06 10.75 -28.11
C ASP A 77 -12.95 9.22 -28.05
N LEU A 78 -12.95 8.59 -29.23
CA LEU A 78 -12.79 7.14 -29.37
C LEU A 78 -11.29 6.79 -29.47
N THR A 79 -10.61 6.71 -28.31
CA THR A 79 -9.34 5.97 -28.22
C THR A 79 -9.51 4.75 -27.31
N ARG A 80 -9.13 3.58 -27.81
CA ARG A 80 -9.41 2.29 -27.17
C ARG A 80 -8.46 1.99 -26.02
N VAL A 81 -9.02 1.73 -24.83
CA VAL A 81 -8.52 0.68 -23.94
C VAL A 81 -9.67 -0.26 -23.60
N SER A 82 -9.96 -1.19 -24.51
CA SER A 82 -10.77 -2.36 -24.16
C SER A 82 -9.91 -3.33 -23.35
N ASN A 83 -10.54 -4.01 -22.38
CA ASN A 83 -9.95 -5.01 -21.49
C ASN A 83 -9.06 -4.40 -20.37
N HIS A 84 -9.52 -4.48 -19.12
CA HIS A 84 -8.74 -4.92 -17.94
C HIS A 84 -9.58 -4.89 -16.64
N LEU A 85 -10.64 -5.70 -16.57
CA LEU A 85 -11.33 -5.98 -15.30
C LEU A 85 -10.50 -6.82 -14.29
N PRO A 86 -9.65 -7.80 -14.71
CA PRO A 86 -8.93 -8.68 -13.78
C PRO A 86 -7.93 -8.01 -12.83
N SER A 87 -7.37 -6.85 -13.19
CA SER A 87 -6.42 -6.11 -12.34
C SER A 87 -7.12 -5.46 -11.15
N LEU A 88 -8.29 -4.85 -11.37
CA LEU A 88 -9.13 -4.28 -10.32
C LEU A 88 -9.68 -5.39 -9.41
N GLN A 89 -10.18 -6.49 -9.99
CA GLN A 89 -10.62 -7.67 -9.23
C GLN A 89 -9.49 -8.37 -8.45
N HIS A 90 -8.23 -8.21 -8.87
CA HIS A 90 -7.08 -8.68 -8.10
C HIS A 90 -6.76 -7.72 -6.95
N ALA A 91 -6.79 -6.40 -7.18
CA ALA A 91 -6.63 -5.40 -6.14
C ALA A 91 -7.70 -5.53 -5.04
N SER A 92 -8.97 -5.72 -5.42
CA SER A 92 -10.09 -5.93 -4.49
C SER A 92 -9.83 -7.11 -3.55
N ARG A 93 -9.48 -8.28 -4.11
CA ARG A 93 -9.14 -9.48 -3.33
C ARG A 93 -7.93 -9.30 -2.42
N VAL A 94 -6.90 -8.54 -2.83
CA VAL A 94 -5.75 -8.22 -1.97
C VAL A 94 -6.16 -7.31 -0.82
N VAL A 95 -7.01 -6.31 -1.06
CA VAL A 95 -7.57 -5.44 -0.01
C VAL A 95 -8.43 -6.25 0.96
N MET A 96 -9.32 -7.12 0.46
CA MET A 96 -10.15 -7.98 1.31
C MET A 96 -9.32 -8.93 2.18
N GLN A 97 -8.22 -9.49 1.65
CA GLN A 97 -7.27 -10.26 2.45
C GLN A 97 -6.57 -9.43 3.55
N MET A 98 -6.33 -8.13 3.33
CA MET A 98 -5.84 -7.22 4.37
C MET A 98 -6.92 -6.91 5.42
N LEU A 99 -8.17 -6.71 5.00
CA LEU A 99 -9.30 -6.48 5.91
C LEU A 99 -9.56 -7.70 6.80
N TYR A 100 -9.53 -8.91 6.25
CA TYR A 100 -9.69 -10.17 7.01
C TYR A 100 -8.55 -10.45 8.02
N ALA A 101 -7.47 -9.66 8.01
CA ALA A 101 -6.48 -9.66 9.09
C ALA A 101 -6.95 -8.88 10.33
N TYR A 102 -7.91 -7.95 10.21
CA TYR A 102 -8.29 -7.03 11.29
C TYR A 102 -8.91 -7.73 12.52
N PRO A 103 -9.75 -8.79 12.38
CA PRO A 103 -10.15 -9.61 13.52
C PRO A 103 -8.96 -10.25 14.26
N ARG A 104 -7.92 -10.69 13.55
CA ARG A 104 -6.70 -11.23 14.17
C ARG A 104 -5.81 -10.14 14.80
N MET A 105 -5.84 -8.93 14.27
CA MET A 105 -5.15 -7.76 14.82
C MET A 105 -5.69 -7.34 16.19
N MET A 106 -6.99 -7.53 16.45
CA MET A 106 -7.63 -7.26 17.74
C MET A 106 -7.17 -8.16 18.90
N LEU A 107 -6.43 -9.26 18.66
CA LEU A 107 -5.98 -10.19 19.71
C LEU A 107 -5.01 -9.58 20.72
N ARG A 108 -4.36 -8.44 20.39
CA ARG A 108 -3.43 -7.74 21.28
C ARG A 108 -3.58 -6.23 21.09
N ARG A 109 -3.61 -5.49 22.20
CA ARG A 109 -3.63 -4.01 22.25
C ARG A 109 -2.54 -3.36 21.38
N GLN A 110 -1.35 -3.97 21.30
CA GLN A 110 -0.22 -3.50 20.48
C GLN A 110 -0.40 -3.68 18.96
N THR A 111 -1.35 -4.51 18.52
CA THR A 111 -1.53 -4.88 17.10
C THR A 111 -2.85 -4.42 16.52
N PHE A 112 -3.59 -3.55 17.21
CA PHE A 112 -4.93 -3.12 16.80
C PHE A 112 -4.99 -2.59 15.34
N PRO A 113 -6.12 -2.80 14.63
CA PRO A 113 -6.34 -2.31 13.26
C PRO A 113 -6.02 -0.82 13.08
N PRO A 114 -5.57 -0.38 11.89
CA PRO A 114 -4.94 0.94 11.68
C PRO A 114 -5.86 2.16 11.85
N PHE A 115 -7.12 1.96 12.26
CA PHE A 115 -8.12 2.99 12.59
C PHE A 115 -8.51 3.00 14.08
N ILE A 116 -8.16 1.95 14.85
CA ILE A 116 -8.43 1.80 16.29
C ILE A 116 -7.14 2.10 17.05
N HIS A 117 -7.13 3.17 17.87
CA HIS A 117 -5.95 3.51 18.66
C HIS A 117 -5.79 2.52 19.84
N PRO A 118 -4.56 2.11 20.21
CA PRO A 118 -4.33 1.32 21.43
C PRO A 118 -4.64 2.02 22.76
N HIS A 119 -5.02 3.31 22.74
CA HIS A 119 -5.35 4.13 23.92
C HIS A 119 -4.23 4.15 24.98
N TRP A 120 -2.97 4.33 24.59
CA TRP A 120 -1.81 4.24 25.50
C TRP A 120 -1.86 5.17 26.71
N HIS A 121 -2.58 6.30 26.62
CA HIS A 121 -2.84 7.24 27.72
C HIS A 121 -3.77 6.69 28.81
N GLN A 122 -4.43 5.56 28.59
CA GLN A 122 -5.34 4.92 29.54
C GLN A 122 -4.70 3.65 30.12
N GLU A 123 -4.79 3.43 31.43
CA GLU A 123 -4.35 2.18 32.05
C GLU A 123 -5.16 0.99 31.49
N HIS A 124 -6.49 1.10 31.57
CA HIS A 124 -7.47 0.13 31.11
C HIS A 124 -7.99 0.48 29.71
N LEU A 125 -8.45 -0.53 28.94
CA LEU A 125 -9.12 -0.30 27.65
C LEU A 125 -10.61 0.06 27.87
N PRO A 126 -11.22 0.88 26.99
CA PRO A 126 -12.66 1.10 26.98
C PRO A 126 -13.44 -0.22 26.83
N GLU A 127 -14.56 -0.36 27.55
CA GLU A 127 -15.39 -1.58 27.63
C GLU A 127 -15.67 -2.21 26.25
N ALA A 128 -16.12 -1.40 25.28
CA ALA A 128 -16.44 -1.87 23.93
C ALA A 128 -15.23 -2.50 23.20
N LEU A 129 -14.02 -1.92 23.36
CA LEU A 129 -12.79 -2.48 22.78
C LEU A 129 -12.29 -3.71 23.54
N GLY A 130 -12.50 -3.77 24.87
CA GLY A 130 -12.25 -4.96 25.68
C GLY A 130 -13.12 -6.14 25.25
N ASN A 131 -14.44 -5.92 25.16
CA ASN A 131 -15.42 -6.90 24.69
C ASN A 131 -15.07 -7.37 23.27
N CYS A 132 -14.81 -6.44 22.34
CA CYS A 132 -14.41 -6.75 20.98
C CYS A 132 -13.09 -7.56 20.91
N MET A 133 -12.12 -7.27 21.77
CA MET A 133 -10.86 -8.04 21.87
C MET A 133 -11.10 -9.48 22.37
N SER A 134 -11.99 -9.69 23.35
CA SER A 134 -12.38 -11.05 23.78
C SER A 134 -13.17 -11.81 22.72
N ILE A 135 -14.09 -11.14 22.02
CA ILE A 135 -14.86 -11.70 20.89
C ILE A 135 -13.92 -12.05 19.72
N ALA A 136 -12.92 -11.21 19.46
CA ALA A 136 -11.89 -11.47 18.46
C ALA A 136 -10.99 -12.66 18.80
N GLN A 137 -10.66 -12.88 20.09
CA GLN A 137 -9.97 -14.08 20.55
C GLN A 137 -10.82 -15.33 20.27
N LEU A 138 -12.10 -15.33 20.64
CA LEU A 138 -13.04 -16.42 20.34
C LEU A 138 -13.17 -16.67 18.83
N PHE A 139 -13.28 -15.60 18.01
CA PHE A 139 -13.26 -15.70 16.55
C PHE A 139 -11.95 -16.31 16.03
N ALA A 140 -10.79 -15.93 16.57
CA ALA A 140 -9.51 -16.47 16.09
C ALA A 140 -9.30 -17.95 16.45
N SER A 141 -9.93 -18.46 17.51
CA SER A 141 -9.93 -19.88 17.91
C SER A 141 -11.22 -20.64 17.58
N ARG A 142 -12.09 -20.09 16.72
CA ARG A 142 -13.42 -20.65 16.45
C ARG A 142 -13.37 -22.03 15.79
N THR A 143 -14.18 -22.94 16.30
CA THR A 143 -14.56 -24.22 15.67
C THR A 143 -16.05 -24.19 15.28
N PRO A 144 -16.54 -25.08 14.40
CA PRO A 144 -17.95 -25.10 13.99
C PRO A 144 -18.95 -25.15 15.15
N GLU A 145 -18.60 -25.82 16.25
CA GLU A 145 -19.42 -25.94 17.45
C GLU A 145 -19.51 -24.63 18.24
N THR A 146 -18.47 -23.79 18.17
CA THR A 146 -18.42 -22.48 18.86
C THR A 146 -19.03 -21.34 18.04
N MET A 147 -19.21 -21.51 16.73
CA MET A 147 -19.72 -20.48 15.82
C MET A 147 -21.09 -19.90 16.22
N PRO A 148 -22.11 -20.70 16.58
CA PRO A 148 -23.39 -20.17 17.03
C PRO A 148 -23.29 -19.35 18.33
N PHE A 149 -22.37 -19.73 19.23
CA PHE A 149 -22.14 -19.01 20.48
C PHE A 149 -21.44 -17.67 20.26
N LEU A 150 -20.45 -17.63 19.36
CA LEU A 150 -19.79 -16.40 18.91
C LEU A 150 -20.78 -15.39 18.32
N TRP A 151 -21.65 -15.82 17.42
CA TRP A 151 -22.68 -14.95 16.84
C TRP A 151 -23.71 -14.48 17.88
N LYS A 152 -24.08 -15.35 18.84
CA LYS A 152 -24.95 -14.96 19.96
C LYS A 152 -24.33 -13.87 20.85
N ILE A 153 -23.02 -13.90 21.09
CA ILE A 153 -22.32 -12.83 21.84
C ILE A 153 -22.32 -11.53 21.01
N ILE A 154 -22.02 -11.60 19.71
CA ILE A 154 -22.03 -10.41 18.84
C ILE A 154 -23.43 -9.78 18.79
N ALA A 155 -24.49 -10.57 18.70
CA ALA A 155 -25.88 -10.07 18.74
C ALA A 155 -26.24 -9.46 20.11
N ALA A 156 -25.76 -10.02 21.22
CA ALA A 156 -25.95 -9.44 22.55
C ALA A 156 -25.23 -8.08 22.69
N GLU A 157 -24.02 -7.95 22.12
CA GLU A 157 -23.28 -6.68 22.11
C GLU A 157 -23.93 -5.62 21.19
N GLN A 158 -24.50 -6.03 20.05
CA GLN A 158 -25.35 -5.15 19.23
C GLN A 158 -26.55 -4.62 20.02
N GLY A 159 -27.26 -5.49 20.73
CA GLY A 159 -28.37 -5.10 21.61
C GLY A 159 -27.93 -4.10 22.67
N ARG A 160 -26.83 -4.41 23.38
CA ARG A 160 -26.22 -3.52 24.38
C ARG A 160 -25.85 -2.15 23.83
N PHE A 161 -25.39 -2.07 22.58
CA PHE A 161 -25.16 -0.79 21.90
C PHE A 161 -26.46 -0.07 21.57
N ARG A 162 -27.44 -0.75 20.93
CA ARG A 162 -28.75 -0.15 20.57
C ARG A 162 -29.49 0.40 21.80
N ASP A 163 -29.53 -0.36 22.89
CA ASP A 163 -30.21 0.01 24.16
C ASP A 163 -29.58 1.25 24.83
N LYS A 164 -28.25 1.38 24.77
CA LYS A 164 -27.50 2.46 25.43
C LYS A 164 -27.22 3.67 24.53
N LEU A 165 -27.48 3.58 23.23
CA LEU A 165 -27.07 4.58 22.22
C LEU A 165 -27.52 6.02 22.50
N SER A 166 -28.67 6.19 23.15
CA SER A 166 -29.18 7.50 23.57
C SER A 166 -28.34 8.14 24.70
N THR A 167 -27.77 7.32 25.59
CA THR A 167 -26.96 7.73 26.75
C THR A 167 -25.49 7.97 26.42
N PHE A 168 -24.99 7.38 25.33
CA PHE A 168 -23.59 7.46 24.95
C PHE A 168 -23.16 8.86 24.49
N ASN A 169 -21.95 9.25 24.91
CA ASN A 169 -21.27 10.44 24.45
C ASN A 169 -20.57 10.21 23.08
N PRO A 170 -20.10 11.25 22.37
CA PRO A 170 -19.56 11.11 21.01
C PRO A 170 -18.38 10.12 20.88
N TRP A 171 -17.59 9.96 21.96
CA TRP A 171 -16.45 9.05 22.00
C TRP A 171 -16.91 7.60 22.14
N GLU A 172 -17.93 7.34 22.96
CA GLU A 172 -18.54 6.02 23.11
C GLU A 172 -19.23 5.57 21.82
N VAL A 173 -19.98 6.48 21.16
CA VAL A 173 -20.61 6.20 19.85
C VAL A 173 -19.55 5.85 18.79
N HIS A 174 -18.41 6.55 18.76
CA HIS A 174 -17.28 6.24 17.87
C HIS A 174 -16.64 4.88 18.17
N LEU A 175 -16.43 4.54 19.44
CA LEU A 175 -15.95 3.21 19.85
C LEU A 175 -16.93 2.11 19.41
N CYS A 176 -18.24 2.35 19.46
CA CYS A 176 -19.24 1.42 18.95
C CYS A 176 -19.11 1.24 17.42
N LEU A 177 -18.96 2.32 16.64
CA LEU A 177 -18.72 2.24 15.19
C LEU A 177 -17.47 1.43 14.86
N GLN A 178 -16.35 1.68 15.55
CA GLN A 178 -15.11 0.91 15.37
C GLN A 178 -15.33 -0.59 15.56
N VAL A 179 -15.98 -0.98 16.65
CA VAL A 179 -16.25 -2.37 17.01
C VAL A 179 -17.21 -3.03 16.02
N MET A 180 -18.25 -2.32 15.59
CA MET A 180 -19.20 -2.80 14.60
C MET A 180 -18.56 -3.02 13.22
N ILE A 181 -17.59 -2.20 12.80
CA ILE A 181 -16.79 -2.44 11.60
C ILE A 181 -16.00 -3.75 11.71
N ILE A 182 -15.43 -4.07 12.88
CA ILE A 182 -14.76 -5.36 13.10
C ILE A 182 -15.75 -6.53 13.00
N TYR A 183 -16.96 -6.41 13.56
CA TYR A 183 -17.98 -7.46 13.45
C TYR A 183 -18.50 -7.64 12.01
N MET A 184 -18.64 -6.57 11.22
CA MET A 184 -18.92 -6.68 9.78
C MET A 184 -17.80 -7.42 9.04
N ILE A 185 -16.53 -7.09 9.31
CA ILE A 185 -15.39 -7.78 8.70
C ILE A 185 -15.35 -9.28 9.09
N MET A 186 -15.69 -9.62 10.34
CA MET A 186 -15.87 -11.02 10.76
C MET A 186 -16.98 -11.71 9.95
N ALA A 187 -18.16 -11.07 9.81
CA ALA A 187 -19.30 -11.64 9.11
C ALA A 187 -19.05 -11.82 7.60
N MET A 188 -18.41 -10.85 6.94
CA MET A 188 -18.01 -10.94 5.54
C MET A 188 -17.00 -12.07 5.28
N SER A 189 -16.18 -12.43 6.28
CA SER A 189 -15.19 -13.51 6.15
C SER A 189 -15.76 -14.94 6.29
N GLU A 190 -17.07 -15.07 6.57
CA GLU A 190 -17.75 -16.36 6.81
C GLU A 190 -18.84 -16.61 5.77
N SER A 191 -18.62 -17.61 4.91
CA SER A 191 -19.54 -17.99 3.83
C SER A 191 -20.45 -19.16 4.25
N ASP A 192 -21.41 -18.88 5.13
CA ASP A 192 -22.48 -19.81 5.53
C ASP A 192 -23.88 -19.29 5.15
N ALA A 193 -24.92 -20.09 5.39
CA ALA A 193 -26.29 -19.78 4.98
C ALA A 193 -26.87 -18.51 5.64
N ASP A 194 -26.57 -18.31 6.93
CA ASP A 194 -27.14 -17.22 7.75
C ASP A 194 -26.34 -15.91 7.60
N SER A 195 -25.18 -15.97 6.93
CA SER A 195 -24.29 -14.81 6.69
C SER A 195 -25.01 -13.58 6.14
N LYS A 196 -25.99 -13.76 5.24
CA LYS A 196 -26.80 -12.67 4.66
C LYS A 196 -27.56 -11.90 5.74
N GLU A 197 -28.24 -12.60 6.66
CA GLU A 197 -29.03 -12.00 7.74
C GLU A 197 -28.15 -11.35 8.79
N ARG A 198 -27.02 -11.97 9.13
CA ARG A 198 -26.02 -11.39 10.05
C ARG A 198 -25.42 -10.09 9.50
N ILE A 199 -25.12 -10.03 8.20
CA ILE A 199 -24.59 -8.81 7.57
C ILE A 199 -25.66 -7.70 7.55
N ALA A 200 -26.92 -8.02 7.26
CA ALA A 200 -28.02 -7.04 7.28
C ALA A 200 -28.24 -6.44 8.68
N THR A 201 -28.37 -7.27 9.72
CA THR A 201 -28.56 -6.82 11.11
C THR A 201 -27.37 -6.05 11.68
N LEU A 202 -26.15 -6.42 11.29
CA LEU A 202 -24.94 -5.62 11.56
C LEU A 202 -25.01 -4.25 10.87
N PHE A 203 -25.42 -4.20 9.60
CA PHE A 203 -25.46 -2.98 8.80
C PHE A 203 -26.48 -1.96 9.32
N GLU A 204 -27.73 -2.38 9.62
CA GLU A 204 -28.73 -1.53 10.29
C GLU A 204 -28.18 -0.92 11.60
N THR A 205 -27.44 -1.72 12.37
CA THR A 205 -26.89 -1.29 13.65
C THR A 205 -25.77 -0.25 13.42
N VAL A 206 -24.95 -0.41 12.38
CA VAL A 206 -23.95 0.58 11.97
C VAL A 206 -24.60 1.88 11.49
N GLU A 207 -25.67 1.79 10.69
CA GLU A 207 -26.41 2.94 10.19
C GLU A 207 -27.00 3.77 11.34
N LEU A 208 -27.70 3.12 12.28
CA LEU A 208 -28.31 3.76 13.44
C LEU A 208 -27.27 4.46 14.33
N ILE A 209 -26.13 3.82 14.59
CA ILE A 209 -25.03 4.40 15.37
C ILE A 209 -24.34 5.52 14.58
N GLY A 210 -24.23 5.40 13.25
CA GLY A 210 -23.63 6.40 12.36
C GLY A 210 -24.46 7.68 12.26
N SER A 211 -25.78 7.54 12.16
CA SER A 211 -26.73 8.66 12.24
C SER A 211 -26.58 9.41 13.58
N ARG A 212 -26.60 8.66 14.70
CA ARG A 212 -26.37 9.23 16.04
C ARG A 212 -24.99 9.88 16.18
N PHE A 213 -23.97 9.37 15.49
CA PHE A 213 -22.64 9.97 15.49
C PHE A 213 -22.62 11.32 14.76
N LEU A 214 -23.32 11.44 13.63
CA LEU A 214 -23.48 12.70 12.92
C LEU A 214 -24.28 13.73 13.74
N ASP A 215 -25.39 13.33 14.37
CA ASP A 215 -26.17 14.22 15.27
C ASP A 215 -25.28 14.87 16.35
N LEU A 216 -24.26 14.15 16.81
CA LEU A 216 -23.36 14.54 17.90
C LEU A 216 -22.09 15.27 17.44
N THR A 217 -21.70 15.19 16.17
CA THR A 217 -20.39 15.67 15.68
C THR A 217 -20.45 16.50 14.39
N GLY A 218 -21.59 16.55 13.71
CA GLY A 218 -21.81 17.24 12.43
C GLY A 218 -21.06 16.66 11.22
N SER A 219 -20.03 15.83 11.42
CA SER A 219 -19.18 15.32 10.34
C SER A 219 -18.43 14.05 10.72
N TYR A 220 -18.32 13.10 9.79
CA TYR A 220 -17.51 11.90 10.03
C TYR A 220 -16.02 12.21 10.20
N SER A 221 -15.48 13.25 9.56
CA SER A 221 -14.05 13.58 9.54
C SER A 221 -13.83 15.08 9.35
N SER A 222 -12.86 15.65 10.07
CA SER A 222 -12.36 17.02 9.91
C SER A 222 -10.83 17.05 9.76
N SER A 223 -10.30 18.04 9.03
CA SER A 223 -8.85 18.18 8.84
C SER A 223 -8.20 18.84 10.05
N GLU A 224 -7.03 18.34 10.45
CA GLU A 224 -6.23 18.93 11.53
C GLU A 224 -5.84 20.40 11.25
N ALA A 225 -5.73 20.77 9.97
CA ALA A 225 -5.45 22.14 9.54
C ALA A 225 -6.67 23.08 9.62
N THR A 226 -7.90 22.53 9.66
CA THR A 226 -9.14 23.30 9.85
C THR A 226 -9.61 23.31 11.30
N GLU A 227 -9.30 22.26 12.05
CA GLU A 227 -9.71 22.05 13.44
C GLU A 227 -8.52 21.46 14.23
N PRO A 228 -7.58 22.30 14.70
CA PRO A 228 -6.38 21.82 15.38
C PRO A 228 -6.68 21.27 16.77
N SER A 229 -6.22 20.04 17.03
CA SER A 229 -6.51 19.30 18.24
C SER A 229 -5.72 19.85 19.44
N ARG A 230 -6.43 20.17 20.53
CA ARG A 230 -5.85 20.82 21.73
C ARG A 230 -5.20 19.88 22.74
N THR A 231 -5.52 18.59 22.69
CA THR A 231 -4.95 17.55 23.55
C THR A 231 -4.73 16.28 22.74
N TRP A 232 -3.91 15.36 23.27
CA TRP A 232 -3.61 14.09 22.60
C TRP A 232 -4.87 13.22 22.43
N GLU A 233 -5.78 13.23 23.40
CA GLU A 233 -7.04 12.47 23.34
C GLU A 233 -7.95 13.01 22.24
N VAL A 234 -8.12 14.33 22.15
CA VAL A 234 -8.91 14.98 21.09
C VAL A 234 -8.31 14.68 19.71
N TRP A 235 -6.98 14.68 19.62
CA TRP A 235 -6.27 14.31 18.40
C TRP A 235 -6.49 12.84 18.04
N ILE A 236 -6.38 11.91 19.00
CA ILE A 236 -6.65 10.47 18.78
C ILE A 236 -8.07 10.27 18.22
N PHE A 237 -9.06 11.00 18.74
CA PHE A 237 -10.44 10.95 18.26
C PHE A 237 -10.58 11.48 16.82
N ALA A 238 -10.05 12.67 16.53
CA ALA A 238 -10.07 13.28 15.20
C ALA A 238 -9.29 12.45 14.15
N GLU A 239 -8.15 11.89 14.53
CA GLU A 239 -7.31 11.06 13.68
C GLU A 239 -7.94 9.67 13.44
N SER A 240 -8.58 9.09 14.45
CA SER A 240 -9.33 7.84 14.31
C SER A 240 -10.53 8.01 13.37
N ARG A 241 -11.26 9.14 13.47
CA ARG A 241 -12.31 9.57 12.54
C ARG A 241 -11.81 9.63 11.09
N ARG A 242 -10.68 10.31 10.84
CA ARG A 242 -10.00 10.36 9.52
C ARG A 242 -9.72 8.96 8.98
N ARG A 243 -9.10 8.10 9.79
CA ARG A 243 -8.76 6.70 9.43
C ARG A 243 -9.98 5.84 9.13
N MET A 244 -11.03 5.96 9.92
CA MET A 244 -12.29 5.23 9.74
C MET A 244 -12.99 5.64 8.44
N SER A 245 -12.98 6.93 8.10
CA SER A 245 -13.53 7.44 6.84
C SER A 245 -12.74 6.92 5.62
N CYS A 246 -11.41 6.88 5.69
CA CYS A 246 -10.58 6.26 4.65
C CYS A 246 -10.83 4.75 4.50
N LEU A 247 -11.03 4.04 5.61
CA LEU A 247 -11.37 2.61 5.61
C LEU A 247 -12.73 2.36 4.94
N TRP A 248 -13.75 3.16 5.28
CA TRP A 248 -15.07 3.07 4.68
C TRP A 248 -15.05 3.32 3.16
N LEU A 249 -14.24 4.28 2.71
CA LEU A 249 -14.01 4.55 1.29
C LEU A 249 -13.36 3.35 0.58
N ILE A 250 -12.36 2.71 1.21
CA ILE A 250 -11.70 1.51 0.68
C ILE A 250 -12.69 0.35 0.55
N ILE A 251 -13.53 0.10 1.56
CA ILE A 251 -14.59 -0.92 1.55
C ILE A 251 -15.62 -0.61 0.45
N SER A 252 -16.03 0.64 0.31
CA SER A 252 -16.97 1.08 -0.73
C SER A 252 -16.41 0.86 -2.15
N CYS A 253 -15.12 1.13 -2.36
CA CYS A 253 -14.44 0.85 -3.63
C CYS A 253 -14.34 -0.65 -3.94
N VAL A 254 -14.03 -1.48 -2.94
CA VAL A 254 -14.03 -2.96 -3.05
C VAL A 254 -15.40 -3.47 -3.49
N ILE A 255 -16.46 -3.09 -2.78
CA ILE A 255 -17.85 -3.50 -3.08
C ILE A 255 -18.27 -3.02 -4.47
N THR A 256 -17.85 -1.82 -4.88
CA THR A 256 -18.13 -1.29 -6.23
C THR A 256 -17.48 -2.13 -7.33
N ILE A 257 -16.21 -2.53 -7.14
CA ILE A 257 -15.43 -3.34 -8.10
C ILE A 257 -15.96 -4.76 -8.18
N GLU A 258 -16.35 -5.36 -7.06
CA GLU A 258 -16.88 -6.73 -7.00
C GLU A 258 -18.28 -6.83 -7.62
N ASN A 259 -19.11 -5.79 -7.50
CA ASN A 259 -20.35 -5.62 -8.26
C ASN A 259 -20.14 -5.23 -9.75
N GLY A 260 -18.91 -5.32 -10.27
CA GLY A 260 -18.58 -5.09 -11.68
C GLY A 260 -18.72 -3.64 -12.16
N ARG A 261 -18.94 -2.68 -11.25
CA ARG A 261 -19.11 -1.26 -11.59
C ARG A 261 -17.75 -0.57 -11.67
N THR A 262 -17.59 0.35 -12.62
CA THR A 262 -16.41 1.21 -12.66
C THR A 262 -16.50 2.27 -11.57
N CYS A 263 -15.39 2.50 -10.84
CA CYS A 263 -15.30 3.60 -9.87
C CYS A 263 -15.04 4.92 -10.61
N SER A 264 -16.06 5.43 -11.31
CA SER A 264 -15.92 6.41 -12.40
C SER A 264 -15.49 7.82 -11.96
N SER A 265 -15.81 8.23 -10.73
CA SER A 265 -15.43 9.54 -10.19
C SER A 265 -15.49 9.53 -8.66
N CYS A 266 -14.34 9.35 -8.01
CA CYS A 266 -14.25 9.38 -6.55
C CYS A 266 -14.09 10.82 -6.03
N GLY A 267 -15.06 11.70 -6.30
CA GLY A 267 -14.98 13.12 -5.93
C GLY A 267 -14.83 13.37 -4.42
N ALA A 268 -15.34 12.46 -3.59
CA ALA A 268 -15.13 12.47 -2.14
C ALA A 268 -13.65 12.28 -1.72
N LEU A 269 -12.77 11.82 -2.63
CA LEU A 269 -11.35 11.61 -2.36
C LEU A 269 -10.54 12.92 -2.41
N GLU A 270 -11.06 13.96 -3.08
CA GLU A 270 -10.41 15.28 -3.17
C GLU A 270 -10.64 16.14 -1.91
N SER A 271 -11.74 15.89 -1.17
CA SER A 271 -12.10 16.59 0.07
C SER A 271 -11.79 15.79 1.35
N LEU A 272 -11.43 14.51 1.24
CA LEU A 272 -11.17 13.65 2.40
C LEU A 272 -9.84 14.01 3.08
N ALA A 273 -9.92 14.49 4.33
CA ALA A 273 -8.76 14.69 5.18
C ALA A 273 -7.98 13.38 5.38
N LEU A 274 -6.79 13.31 4.78
CA LEU A 274 -5.92 12.13 4.83
C LEU A 274 -5.44 11.86 6.27
N PRO A 275 -5.18 10.59 6.65
CA PRO A 275 -4.61 10.26 7.95
C PRO A 275 -3.21 10.84 8.12
N SER A 276 -2.90 11.20 9.36
CA SER A 276 -1.55 11.55 9.82
C SER A 276 -0.58 10.37 9.69
N SER A 277 0.71 10.64 9.91
CA SER A 277 1.75 9.64 9.75
C SER A 277 1.59 8.44 10.71
N LYS A 278 2.28 7.35 10.37
CA LYS A 278 2.30 6.15 11.20
C LYS A 278 3.01 6.39 12.55
N THR A 279 4.04 7.23 12.60
CA THR A 279 4.80 7.51 13.83
C THR A 279 3.95 8.29 14.84
N LEU A 280 3.23 9.33 14.39
CA LEU A 280 2.35 10.12 15.24
C LEU A 280 1.17 9.31 15.81
N TRP A 281 0.71 8.28 15.09
CA TRP A 281 -0.38 7.37 15.51
C TRP A 281 0.07 6.22 16.41
N GLU A 282 1.33 5.79 16.34
CA GLU A 282 1.88 4.71 17.19
C GLU A 282 2.63 5.21 18.43
N ALA A 283 2.72 6.54 18.62
CA ALA A 283 3.27 7.18 19.82
C ALA A 283 2.62 6.62 21.10
N ARG A 284 3.45 6.33 22.12
CA ARG A 284 3.04 5.65 23.35
C ARG A 284 2.98 6.57 24.56
N THR A 285 3.58 7.75 24.47
CA THR A 285 3.55 8.79 25.50
C THR A 285 3.10 10.13 24.92
N LEU A 286 2.66 11.03 25.80
CA LEU A 286 2.31 12.40 25.42
C LEU A 286 3.52 13.14 24.82
N ASP A 287 4.71 12.91 25.36
CA ASP A 287 5.96 13.56 24.91
C ASP A 287 6.38 13.07 23.51
N GLU A 288 6.26 11.76 23.24
CA GLU A 288 6.50 11.19 21.90
C GLU A 288 5.53 11.79 20.87
N TRP A 289 4.25 11.89 21.23
CA TRP A 289 3.22 12.46 20.35
C TRP A 289 3.44 13.96 20.11
N GLN A 290 3.72 14.75 21.16
CA GLN A 290 3.94 16.18 21.03
C GLN A 290 5.17 16.47 20.16
N MET A 291 6.27 15.74 20.36
CA MET A 291 7.48 15.90 19.55
C MET A 291 7.26 15.58 18.07
N GLU A 292 6.55 14.48 17.75
CA GLU A 292 6.18 14.16 16.36
C GLU A 292 5.14 15.15 15.79
N LYS A 293 4.27 15.74 16.62
CA LYS A 293 3.30 16.77 16.21
C LYS A 293 3.99 18.09 15.88
N ASP A 294 4.91 18.56 16.73
CA ASP A 294 5.69 19.77 16.47
C ASP A 294 6.52 19.65 15.17
N VAL A 295 7.06 18.45 14.90
CA VAL A 295 7.77 18.12 13.64
C VAL A 295 6.84 18.05 12.43
N PHE A 296 5.54 17.80 12.62
CA PHE A 296 4.52 17.80 11.57
C PHE A 296 3.96 19.22 11.31
N ASP A 297 3.56 19.93 12.36
CA ASP A 297 2.93 21.25 12.31
C ASP A 297 3.92 22.35 11.85
N THR A 298 5.24 22.13 11.98
CA THR A 298 6.27 23.00 11.39
C THR A 298 6.35 22.93 9.85
N GLY A 299 5.54 22.09 9.20
CA GLY A 299 5.50 21.96 7.74
C GLY A 299 6.77 21.33 7.13
N LEU A 300 7.66 20.83 7.98
CA LEU A 300 8.83 20.07 7.56
C LEU A 300 8.35 18.74 6.97
N PRO A 301 8.92 18.24 5.84
CA PRO A 301 8.45 17.03 5.16
C PRO A 301 8.74 15.72 5.95
N PHE A 302 8.95 15.79 7.27
CA PHE A 302 9.74 14.86 8.06
C PHE A 302 8.98 13.61 8.52
N SER A 303 7.64 13.61 8.47
CA SER A 303 6.82 12.57 9.09
C SER A 303 6.65 11.33 8.19
N ALA A 304 7.64 10.42 8.19
CA ALA A 304 7.49 9.07 7.63
C ALA A 304 8.44 8.03 8.26
N GLY A 305 7.88 6.93 8.78
CA GLY A 305 8.55 5.62 8.85
C GLY A 305 9.77 5.47 9.76
N CYS A 306 9.53 5.16 11.04
CA CYS A 306 10.57 4.66 11.98
C CYS A 306 11.79 5.58 12.14
N GLY A 307 11.61 6.91 12.07
CA GLY A 307 12.66 7.91 12.27
C GLY A 307 13.75 8.00 11.19
N LYS A 308 13.94 6.97 10.34
CA LYS A 308 15.00 6.94 9.32
C LYS A 308 14.89 8.10 8.33
N SER A 309 13.72 8.26 7.72
CA SER A 309 13.47 9.36 6.77
C SER A 309 13.41 10.72 7.50
N THR A 310 12.96 10.77 8.76
CA THR A 310 13.02 11.95 9.63
C THR A 310 14.46 12.46 9.76
N VAL A 311 15.38 11.64 10.30
CA VAL A 311 16.80 11.96 10.50
C VAL A 311 17.49 12.30 9.18
N LEU A 312 17.18 11.57 8.11
CA LEU A 312 17.76 11.81 6.80
C LEU A 312 17.35 13.18 6.23
N ARG A 313 16.09 13.59 6.39
CA ARG A 313 15.62 14.92 6.00
C ARG A 313 16.26 16.02 6.86
N THR A 314 16.47 15.80 8.16
CA THR A 314 17.28 16.71 9.01
C THR A 314 18.68 16.91 8.45
N ALA A 315 19.38 15.82 8.13
CA ALA A 315 20.74 15.87 7.58
C ALA A 315 20.77 16.55 6.20
N ILE A 316 19.81 16.25 5.31
CA ILE A 316 19.65 16.92 4.01
C ILE A 316 19.45 18.42 4.19
N ALA A 317 18.58 18.84 5.11
CA ALA A 317 18.31 20.25 5.39
C ALA A 317 19.56 20.98 5.93
N GLN A 318 20.26 20.40 6.91
CA GLN A 318 21.50 20.96 7.46
C GLN A 318 22.61 21.07 6.39
N LEU A 319 22.79 20.05 5.55
CA LEU A 319 23.77 20.08 4.46
C LEU A 319 23.44 21.12 3.39
N ARG A 320 22.15 21.28 3.03
CA ARG A 320 21.68 22.35 2.13
C ARG A 320 21.90 23.74 2.74
N ALA A 321 21.61 23.92 4.03
CA ALA A 321 21.87 25.17 4.76
C ALA A 321 23.39 25.50 4.84
N ALA A 322 24.25 24.49 4.97
CA ALA A 322 25.71 24.61 4.85
C ALA A 322 26.21 24.80 3.40
N GLY A 323 25.33 25.20 2.47
CA GLY A 323 25.66 25.52 1.08
C GLY A 323 26.04 24.32 0.19
N ARG A 324 25.84 23.08 0.66
CA ARG A 324 26.14 21.88 -0.15
C ARG A 324 25.03 21.61 -1.16
N LYS A 325 25.39 21.36 -2.42
CA LYS A 325 24.48 20.77 -3.41
C LYS A 325 24.28 19.29 -3.09
N VAL A 326 23.18 18.98 -2.41
CA VAL A 326 22.75 17.62 -2.04
C VAL A 326 21.80 17.07 -3.11
N ALA A 327 22.23 16.02 -3.82
CA ALA A 327 21.35 15.23 -4.68
C ALA A 327 20.69 14.12 -3.86
N VAL A 328 19.37 14.05 -3.88
CA VAL A 328 18.59 13.06 -3.14
C VAL A 328 18.02 12.05 -4.13
N THR A 329 18.32 10.76 -3.91
CA THR A 329 17.97 9.69 -4.84
C THR A 329 17.48 8.42 -4.16
N ALA A 330 16.73 7.61 -4.90
CA ALA A 330 16.28 6.28 -4.50
C ALA A 330 16.13 5.36 -5.74
N PRO A 331 16.03 4.02 -5.59
CA PRO A 331 15.82 3.12 -6.72
C PRO A 331 14.40 3.20 -7.31
N THR A 332 13.38 3.55 -6.52
CA THR A 332 11.99 3.64 -6.99
C THR A 332 11.46 5.08 -6.97
N GLY A 333 10.50 5.39 -7.85
CA GLY A 333 9.86 6.72 -7.89
C GLY A 333 9.12 7.06 -6.60
N LYS A 334 8.45 6.08 -5.97
CA LYS A 334 7.74 6.28 -4.69
C LYS A 334 8.70 6.61 -3.54
N ALA A 335 9.82 5.88 -3.43
CA ALA A 335 10.84 6.19 -2.42
C ALA A 335 11.51 7.55 -2.66
N ALA A 336 11.78 7.90 -3.93
CA ALA A 336 12.36 9.19 -4.28
C ALA A 336 11.44 10.37 -3.92
N LEU A 337 10.14 10.26 -4.21
CA LEU A 337 9.14 11.30 -3.87
C LEU A 337 9.01 11.55 -2.37
N ASN A 338 9.22 10.54 -1.51
CA ASN A 338 9.18 10.72 -0.06
C ASN A 338 10.22 11.72 0.48
N LEU A 339 11.28 12.03 -0.29
CA LEU A 339 12.39 12.90 0.13
C LEU A 339 12.60 14.11 -0.80
N ASP A 340 11.61 14.46 -1.62
CA ASP A 340 11.72 15.46 -2.71
C ASP A 340 12.92 15.17 -3.64
N GLY A 341 13.19 13.88 -3.88
CA GLY A 341 14.29 13.37 -4.67
C GLY A 341 13.86 12.88 -6.05
N VAL A 342 14.82 12.28 -6.77
CA VAL A 342 14.60 11.67 -8.09
C VAL A 342 15.12 10.24 -8.13
N THR A 343 14.70 9.41 -9.10
CA THR A 343 15.28 8.06 -9.18
C THR A 343 16.77 8.10 -9.53
N LEU A 344 17.54 7.07 -9.15
CA LEU A 344 18.94 6.92 -9.56
C LEU A 344 19.12 7.01 -11.09
N TYR A 345 18.19 6.42 -11.86
CA TYR A 345 18.14 6.57 -13.32
C TYR A 345 17.92 8.03 -13.75
N SER A 346 16.96 8.73 -13.15
CA SER A 346 16.68 10.15 -13.43
C SER A 346 17.87 11.06 -13.11
N TYR A 347 18.53 10.84 -11.97
CA TYR A 347 19.73 11.59 -11.56
C TYR A 347 20.88 11.45 -12.56
N MET A 348 21.15 10.23 -13.02
CA MET A 348 22.17 9.96 -14.03
C MET A 348 21.71 10.28 -15.46
N GLY A 349 20.43 10.63 -15.66
CA GLY A 349 19.82 10.76 -17.00
C GLY A 349 19.96 9.48 -17.83
N TRP A 350 19.83 8.32 -17.19
CA TRP A 350 19.89 7.00 -17.80
C TRP A 350 18.49 6.48 -18.16
N LYS A 351 18.44 5.63 -19.19
CA LYS A 351 17.28 4.76 -19.47
C LYS A 351 17.57 3.30 -19.08
N PRO A 352 16.56 2.41 -18.98
CA PRO A 352 16.78 0.98 -18.75
C PRO A 352 17.59 0.26 -19.85
N GLU A 353 17.86 0.92 -20.98
CA GLU A 353 18.75 0.44 -22.05
C GLU A 353 20.20 0.90 -21.85
N ASP A 354 20.44 2.02 -21.16
CA ASP A 354 21.80 2.56 -20.95
C ASP A 354 22.62 1.64 -20.04
N THR A 355 22.01 1.04 -19.01
CA THR A 355 22.66 0.09 -18.08
C THR A 355 23.02 -1.26 -18.72
N LYS A 356 22.45 -1.57 -19.89
CA LYS A 356 22.73 -2.78 -20.68
C LYS A 356 23.93 -2.60 -21.62
N LEU A 357 24.51 -1.40 -21.70
CA LEU A 357 25.70 -1.10 -22.49
C LEU A 357 26.97 -1.52 -21.75
N SER A 358 28.06 -1.77 -22.49
CA SER A 358 29.38 -1.91 -21.87
C SER A 358 29.78 -0.64 -21.13
N LEU A 359 30.53 -0.77 -20.03
CA LEU A 359 30.92 0.35 -19.17
C LEU A 359 31.61 1.47 -19.94
N ASN A 360 32.44 1.12 -20.94
CA ASN A 360 33.13 2.08 -21.79
C ASN A 360 32.17 2.83 -22.73
N LYS A 361 31.16 2.13 -23.28
CA LYS A 361 30.12 2.76 -24.12
C LYS A 361 29.20 3.65 -23.27
N LEU A 362 28.81 3.21 -22.08
CA LEU A 362 28.02 4.01 -21.13
C LEU A 362 28.76 5.29 -20.70
N LYS A 363 30.06 5.20 -20.38
CA LYS A 363 30.92 6.37 -20.13
C LYS A 363 30.95 7.31 -21.35
N GLY A 364 31.09 6.78 -22.57
CA GLY A 364 31.02 7.57 -23.81
C GLY A 364 29.68 8.30 -24.01
N THR A 365 28.55 7.62 -23.78
CA THR A 365 27.21 8.23 -23.81
C THR A 365 27.08 9.39 -22.82
N MET A 366 27.73 9.29 -21.66
CA MET A 366 27.72 10.35 -20.64
C MET A 366 28.70 11.51 -20.91
N THR A 367 29.75 11.31 -21.71
CA THR A 367 30.67 12.39 -22.12
C THR A 367 30.24 13.13 -23.39
N GLY A 368 29.27 12.60 -24.13
CA GLY A 368 28.68 13.24 -25.31
C GLY A 368 27.92 14.54 -25.03
N SER A 369 27.76 15.37 -26.07
CA SER A 369 27.15 16.70 -25.97
C SER A 369 25.68 16.68 -25.52
N SER A 370 24.92 15.64 -25.90
CA SER A 370 23.50 15.49 -25.55
C SER A 370 23.24 15.46 -24.03
N LYS A 371 24.15 14.87 -23.24
CA LYS A 371 24.04 14.82 -21.77
C LYS A 371 24.83 15.94 -21.07
N GLN A 372 25.22 17.02 -21.75
CA GLN A 372 26.03 18.12 -21.18
C GLN A 372 25.38 18.79 -19.95
N LYS A 373 24.06 19.01 -19.94
CA LYS A 373 23.35 19.59 -18.77
C LYS A 373 23.44 18.67 -17.55
N ILE A 374 23.18 17.37 -17.73
CA ILE A 374 23.29 16.34 -16.69
C ILE A 374 24.74 16.27 -16.18
N ARG A 375 25.72 16.19 -17.09
CA ARG A 375 27.15 16.16 -16.76
C ARG A 375 27.64 17.42 -16.02
N LYS A 376 27.01 18.58 -16.22
CA LYS A 376 27.25 19.77 -15.38
C LYS A 376 26.73 19.54 -13.97
N SER A 377 25.46 19.14 -13.81
CA SER A 377 24.85 18.83 -12.51
C SER A 377 25.66 17.80 -11.70
N LEU A 378 26.01 16.66 -12.32
CA LEU A 378 26.78 15.56 -11.69
C LEU A 378 28.18 15.97 -11.19
N ARG A 379 28.75 17.07 -11.69
CA ARG A 379 30.01 17.64 -11.18
C ARG A 379 29.81 18.70 -10.10
N GLU A 380 28.65 19.36 -10.09
CA GLU A 380 28.29 20.37 -9.08
C GLU A 380 27.67 19.76 -7.81
N THR A 381 27.16 18.53 -7.86
CA THR A 381 26.77 17.78 -6.66
C THR A 381 27.97 17.63 -5.72
N HIS A 382 27.73 17.84 -4.42
CA HIS A 382 28.71 17.65 -3.35
C HIS A 382 28.40 16.38 -2.54
N VAL A 383 27.11 16.17 -2.25
CA VAL A 383 26.61 15.01 -1.49
C VAL A 383 25.60 14.26 -2.34
N LEU A 384 25.74 12.94 -2.41
CA LEU A 384 24.75 12.03 -2.99
C LEU A 384 24.10 11.24 -1.84
N VAL A 385 22.78 11.33 -1.72
CA VAL A 385 21.97 10.50 -0.83
C VAL A 385 21.32 9.41 -1.66
N ILE A 386 21.42 8.15 -1.22
CA ILE A 386 20.73 7.00 -1.79
C ILE A 386 19.89 6.33 -0.71
N ASP A 387 18.57 6.53 -0.76
CA ASP A 387 17.61 5.85 0.12
C ASP A 387 17.11 4.53 -0.49
N GLU A 388 16.57 3.65 0.35
CA GLU A 388 16.18 2.26 0.04
C GLU A 388 17.29 1.46 -0.68
N ILE A 389 18.53 1.58 -0.19
CA ILE A 389 19.73 0.96 -0.73
C ILE A 389 19.68 -0.58 -0.82
N SER A 390 18.75 -1.23 -0.10
CA SER A 390 18.51 -2.68 -0.16
C SER A 390 17.94 -3.15 -1.51
N MET A 391 17.22 -2.28 -2.23
CA MET A 391 16.73 -2.58 -3.58
C MET A 391 17.76 -2.26 -4.69
N VAL A 392 18.97 -1.79 -4.34
CA VAL A 392 20.01 -1.45 -5.31
C VAL A 392 20.95 -2.64 -5.53
N GLU A 393 21.12 -3.05 -6.79
CA GLU A 393 22.01 -4.14 -7.17
C GLU A 393 23.49 -3.75 -7.10
N ASN A 394 24.33 -4.71 -6.69
CA ASN A 394 25.79 -4.69 -6.77
C ASN A 394 26.33 -4.14 -8.12
N ASN A 395 25.91 -4.73 -9.23
CA ASN A 395 26.34 -4.33 -10.57
C ASN A 395 25.91 -2.89 -10.91
N PHE A 396 24.70 -2.49 -10.53
CA PHE A 396 24.21 -1.13 -10.74
C PHE A 396 25.03 -0.10 -9.94
N LEU A 397 25.33 -0.38 -8.66
CA LEU A 397 26.17 0.49 -7.84
C LEU A 397 27.60 0.59 -8.42
N SER A 398 28.11 -0.51 -8.98
CA SER A 398 29.42 -0.56 -9.65
C SER A 398 29.47 0.26 -10.95
N GLN A 399 28.41 0.24 -11.77
CA GLN A 399 28.27 1.17 -12.91
C GLN A 399 28.19 2.62 -12.45
N LEU A 400 27.41 2.89 -11.41
CA LEU A 400 27.17 4.23 -10.87
C LEU A 400 28.48 4.89 -10.40
N GLU A 401 29.26 4.21 -9.55
CA GLU A 401 30.57 4.68 -9.09
C GLU A 401 31.53 4.91 -10.27
N ALA A 402 31.68 3.90 -11.14
CA ALA A 402 32.64 3.94 -12.23
C ALA A 402 32.32 5.02 -13.28
N VAL A 403 31.04 5.38 -13.46
CA VAL A 403 30.61 6.48 -14.35
C VAL A 403 30.74 7.84 -13.65
N LEU A 404 30.35 7.97 -12.37
CA LEU A 404 30.53 9.22 -11.61
C LEU A 404 32.01 9.60 -11.50
N SER A 405 32.87 8.65 -11.15
CA SER A 405 34.33 8.84 -11.09
C SER A 405 34.95 9.19 -12.44
N ALA A 406 34.38 8.72 -13.57
CA ALA A 406 34.81 9.10 -14.92
C ALA A 406 34.29 10.48 -15.36
N ILE A 407 33.11 10.89 -14.90
CA ILE A 407 32.52 12.22 -15.18
C ILE A 407 33.22 13.34 -14.40
N ARG A 408 33.69 13.03 -13.18
CA ARG A 408 34.21 14.00 -12.20
C ARG A 408 35.74 14.10 -12.15
N ASN A 409 36.50 13.14 -12.69
CA ASN A 409 37.96 13.27 -12.70
C ASN A 409 38.42 14.31 -13.74
N ASN A 410 39.05 15.38 -13.25
CA ASN A 410 39.71 16.40 -14.05
C ASN A 410 41.23 16.09 -14.16
N GLN A 411 41.59 15.33 -15.22
CA GLN A 411 42.94 15.16 -15.77
C GLN A 411 44.06 14.64 -14.85
N GLY A 412 44.63 13.49 -15.22
CA GLY A 412 46.01 13.10 -14.90
C GLY A 412 46.25 12.41 -13.55
N ASN A 413 45.52 12.77 -12.49
CA ASN A 413 45.75 12.20 -11.15
C ASN A 413 44.72 11.10 -10.78
N ARG A 414 45.04 10.30 -9.74
CA ARG A 414 44.19 9.19 -9.26
C ARG A 414 42.78 9.70 -8.93
N SER A 415 41.75 9.15 -9.58
CA SER A 415 40.35 9.46 -9.24
C SER A 415 40.07 9.14 -7.76
N PRO A 416 39.57 10.09 -6.94
CA PRO A 416 39.00 9.74 -5.65
C PRO A 416 37.74 8.88 -5.87
N PRO A 417 37.39 7.96 -4.94
CA PRO A 417 36.15 7.19 -4.96
C PRO A 417 34.92 8.06 -5.24
N TRP A 418 34.00 7.57 -6.07
CA TRP A 418 32.77 8.28 -6.43
C TRP A 418 33.00 9.69 -7.02
N GLY A 419 34.20 9.95 -7.55
CA GLY A 419 34.61 11.28 -8.01
C GLY A 419 34.70 12.33 -6.90
N GLY A 420 34.93 11.90 -5.64
CA GLY A 420 34.97 12.80 -4.49
C GLY A 420 33.60 13.33 -4.06
N LEU A 421 32.53 12.59 -4.33
CA LEU A 421 31.23 12.82 -3.70
C LEU A 421 31.25 12.31 -2.25
N GLN A 422 30.65 13.07 -1.34
CA GLN A 422 30.23 12.50 -0.06
C GLN A 422 29.00 11.63 -0.31
N LEU A 423 29.05 10.36 0.11
CA LEU A 423 27.94 9.42 -0.05
C LEU A 423 27.22 9.23 1.29
N ILE A 424 25.90 9.27 1.27
CA ILE A 424 25.02 8.90 2.38
C ILE A 424 24.10 7.81 1.84
N VAL A 425 24.04 6.66 2.51
CA VAL A 425 23.11 5.57 2.15
C VAL A 425 22.18 5.27 3.31
N THR A 426 20.92 4.99 2.98
CA THR A 426 19.89 4.57 3.94
C THR A 426 19.02 3.48 3.30
N GLY A 427 18.36 2.69 4.15
CA GLY A 427 17.60 1.52 3.75
C GLY A 427 17.80 0.38 4.75
N ASP A 428 17.25 -0.77 4.44
CA ASP A 428 17.16 -1.92 5.35
C ASP A 428 17.16 -3.22 4.55
N PHE A 429 18.23 -4.02 4.72
CA PHE A 429 18.44 -5.25 3.97
C PHE A 429 17.49 -6.40 4.37
N CYS A 430 16.71 -6.24 5.44
CA CYS A 430 15.66 -7.20 5.82
C CYS A 430 14.34 -7.01 5.03
N GLN A 431 14.25 -5.96 4.21
CA GLN A 431 13.04 -5.63 3.41
C GLN A 431 13.05 -6.29 2.02
N LEU A 432 12.92 -5.51 0.95
CA LEU A 432 12.91 -6.02 -0.42
C LEU A 432 14.34 -6.06 -0.99
N PRO A 433 14.77 -7.21 -1.57
CA PRO A 433 16.03 -7.30 -2.31
C PRO A 433 15.94 -6.59 -3.68
N PRO A 434 17.07 -6.47 -4.42
CA PRO A 434 17.05 -6.04 -5.81
C PRO A 434 16.21 -7.00 -6.67
N VAL A 435 15.43 -6.46 -7.61
CA VAL A 435 14.53 -7.24 -8.48
C VAL A 435 15.26 -7.72 -9.73
N ASP A 436 15.21 -9.02 -10.02
CA ASP A 436 15.89 -9.69 -11.14
C ASP A 436 17.35 -9.20 -11.35
N PRO A 437 18.26 -9.41 -10.37
CA PRO A 437 19.67 -9.00 -10.48
C PRO A 437 20.41 -9.79 -11.56
N PHE A 438 21.57 -9.30 -11.98
CA PHE A 438 22.51 -9.93 -12.92
C PHE A 438 22.01 -10.11 -14.37
N GLN A 439 20.97 -9.40 -14.81
CA GLN A 439 20.47 -9.45 -16.20
C GLN A 439 21.53 -9.16 -17.27
N ASN A 440 22.47 -8.25 -16.99
CA ASN A 440 23.53 -7.82 -17.93
C ASN A 440 24.86 -7.65 -17.20
N CYS A 441 25.95 -7.99 -17.88
CA CYS A 441 27.31 -7.95 -17.34
C CYS A 441 27.76 -6.50 -17.29
N TRP A 442 28.01 -5.96 -16.10
CA TRP A 442 28.23 -4.52 -15.94
C TRP A 442 29.50 -3.98 -16.62
N HIS A 443 30.46 -4.86 -16.91
CA HIS A 443 31.68 -4.55 -17.66
C HIS A 443 31.41 -4.44 -19.18
N CYS A 444 30.87 -5.50 -19.81
CA CYS A 444 30.79 -5.62 -21.27
C CYS A 444 29.37 -5.49 -21.87
N GLY A 445 28.32 -5.44 -21.03
CA GLY A 445 26.91 -5.36 -21.44
C GLY A 445 26.27 -6.71 -21.82
N GLU A 446 27.01 -7.82 -21.82
CA GLU A 446 26.48 -9.13 -22.23
C GLU A 446 25.32 -9.60 -21.34
N ALA A 447 24.20 -9.96 -21.95
CA ALA A 447 23.02 -10.46 -21.25
C ALA A 447 23.24 -11.87 -20.66
N GLN A 448 22.69 -12.10 -19.46
CA GLN A 448 22.80 -13.32 -18.66
C GLN A 448 22.53 -14.62 -19.44
N LYS A 449 21.63 -14.58 -20.44
CA LYS A 449 21.26 -15.72 -21.30
C LYS A 449 22.42 -16.34 -22.10
N LYS A 450 23.61 -15.72 -22.09
CA LYS A 450 24.84 -16.24 -22.73
C LYS A 450 25.89 -16.75 -21.74
N TRP A 451 25.70 -16.53 -20.45
CA TRP A 451 26.72 -16.79 -19.44
C TRP A 451 26.85 -18.30 -19.17
N GLN A 452 28.05 -18.71 -18.78
CA GLN A 452 28.32 -20.03 -18.24
C GLN A 452 27.83 -20.07 -16.78
N VAL A 453 27.31 -21.21 -16.35
CA VAL A 453 26.81 -21.42 -14.98
C VAL A 453 27.52 -22.63 -14.40
N SER A 454 28.16 -22.46 -13.25
CA SER A 454 28.81 -23.51 -12.47
C SER A 454 28.35 -23.45 -11.00
N GLU A 455 28.81 -24.38 -10.18
CA GLU A 455 28.58 -24.36 -8.72
C GLU A 455 29.22 -23.13 -8.05
N GLU A 456 30.23 -22.52 -8.67
CA GLU A 456 30.89 -21.30 -8.21
C GLU A 456 30.10 -20.02 -8.56
N GLY A 457 29.04 -20.13 -9.36
CA GLY A 457 28.18 -19.02 -9.78
C GLY A 457 28.09 -18.85 -11.30
N MET A 458 27.67 -17.66 -11.74
CA MET A 458 27.49 -17.34 -13.15
C MET A 458 28.65 -16.49 -13.69
N ILE A 459 29.22 -16.88 -14.83
CA ILE A 459 30.38 -16.21 -15.46
C ILE A 459 30.01 -15.79 -16.90
N CYS A 460 30.17 -14.51 -17.20
CA CYS A 460 30.00 -13.96 -18.55
C CYS A 460 31.06 -14.53 -19.51
N SER A 461 30.72 -14.70 -20.79
CA SER A 461 31.60 -15.26 -21.85
C SER A 461 32.94 -14.52 -22.05
N ASN A 462 33.09 -13.37 -21.41
CA ASN A 462 34.28 -12.52 -21.41
C ASN A 462 35.12 -12.67 -20.12
N GLY A 463 34.85 -13.69 -19.29
CA GLY A 463 35.57 -13.97 -18.03
C GLY A 463 35.22 -13.05 -16.85
N HIS A 464 34.11 -12.29 -16.94
CA HIS A 464 33.64 -11.46 -15.82
C HIS A 464 32.70 -12.25 -14.91
N GLY A 465 32.90 -12.14 -13.60
CA GLY A 465 32.26 -12.96 -12.57
C GLY A 465 33.34 -13.69 -11.74
N PRO A 466 33.01 -14.82 -11.09
CA PRO A 466 31.65 -15.35 -10.94
C PRO A 466 30.74 -14.41 -10.12
N TRP A 467 29.44 -14.60 -10.26
CA TRP A 467 28.43 -13.99 -9.40
C TRP A 467 27.46 -15.07 -8.89
N GLU A 468 27.31 -15.16 -7.57
CA GLU A 468 26.29 -16.01 -6.95
C GLU A 468 25.02 -15.19 -6.70
N THR A 469 23.92 -15.51 -7.40
CA THR A 469 22.71 -14.68 -7.48
C THR A 469 22.20 -14.20 -6.12
N ASP A 470 22.11 -15.08 -5.11
CA ASP A 470 21.54 -14.74 -3.82
C ASP A 470 22.55 -14.11 -2.84
N LYS A 471 23.83 -14.48 -2.89
CA LYS A 471 24.84 -13.88 -2.02
C LYS A 471 25.31 -12.51 -2.52
N ASP A 472 25.48 -12.33 -3.83
CA ASP A 472 26.17 -11.17 -4.43
C ASP A 472 25.26 -10.05 -4.94
N LYS A 473 23.94 -10.26 -5.04
CA LYS A 473 22.98 -9.25 -5.54
C LYS A 473 23.06 -7.90 -4.83
N TRP A 474 23.38 -7.91 -3.53
CA TRP A 474 23.27 -6.76 -2.64
C TRP A 474 24.30 -5.66 -2.90
N ALA A 475 23.89 -4.39 -2.78
CA ALA A 475 24.76 -3.22 -2.87
C ALA A 475 26.08 -3.34 -2.06
N PHE A 476 26.04 -3.96 -0.87
CA PHE A 476 27.21 -4.13 0.01
C PHE A 476 28.26 -5.13 -0.49
N ARG A 477 27.94 -5.95 -1.50
CA ARG A 477 28.87 -6.88 -2.16
C ARG A 477 29.64 -6.25 -3.32
N SER A 478 29.45 -4.95 -3.55
CA SER A 478 30.05 -4.24 -4.69
C SER A 478 31.42 -3.63 -4.38
N PRO A 479 32.35 -3.61 -5.35
CA PRO A 479 33.57 -2.80 -5.27
C PRO A 479 33.29 -1.30 -5.07
N ALA A 480 32.10 -0.82 -5.44
CA ALA A 480 31.66 0.56 -5.20
C ALA A 480 31.40 0.86 -3.71
N TRP A 481 30.91 -0.12 -2.94
CA TRP A 481 30.66 -0.03 -1.50
C TRP A 481 31.97 -0.02 -0.70
N GLU A 482 32.90 -0.90 -1.06
CA GLU A 482 34.25 -0.95 -0.48
C GLU A 482 35.00 0.36 -0.71
N LYS A 483 35.02 0.86 -1.96
CA LYS A 483 35.58 2.18 -2.31
C LYS A 483 34.97 3.33 -1.52
N ALA A 484 33.69 3.25 -1.17
CA ALA A 484 33.00 4.26 -0.36
C ALA A 484 33.28 4.15 1.14
N LYS A 485 33.91 3.06 1.61
CA LYS A 485 34.13 2.75 3.03
C LYS A 485 32.85 2.73 3.87
N LEU A 486 31.74 2.25 3.27
CA LEU A 486 30.45 2.12 3.95
C LEU A 486 30.39 0.93 4.92
N GLY A 487 31.22 -0.09 4.69
CA GLY A 487 31.44 -1.19 5.63
C GLY A 487 32.34 -0.73 6.78
N ASP A 488 31.76 -0.58 7.96
CA ASP A 488 32.47 -0.41 9.22
C ASP A 488 32.80 -1.80 9.81
N SER A 489 33.91 -1.93 10.53
CA SER A 489 34.37 -3.21 11.10
C SER A 489 33.69 -3.58 12.42
N SER A 490 32.67 -2.83 12.83
CA SER A 490 31.76 -3.18 13.93
C SER A 490 31.13 -4.57 13.73
N PRO A 491 31.20 -5.50 14.71
CA PRO A 491 30.62 -6.84 14.59
C PRO A 491 29.11 -6.84 14.28
N GLU A 492 28.38 -5.85 14.81
CA GLU A 492 26.94 -5.69 14.60
C GLU A 492 26.57 -5.51 13.11
N ARG A 493 27.31 -4.68 12.37
CA ARG A 493 27.07 -4.50 10.93
C ARG A 493 27.51 -5.72 10.12
N GLN A 494 28.60 -6.39 10.53
CA GLN A 494 29.02 -7.64 9.90
C GLN A 494 27.94 -8.72 10.04
N ALA A 495 27.33 -8.86 11.22
CA ALA A 495 26.19 -9.75 11.45
C ALA A 495 24.97 -9.38 10.59
N ILE A 496 24.66 -8.09 10.42
CA ILE A 496 23.58 -7.64 9.51
C ILE A 496 23.85 -8.05 8.05
N TYR A 497 25.07 -7.83 7.55
CA TYR A 497 25.42 -8.22 6.17
C TYR A 497 25.44 -9.73 5.98
N GLN A 498 25.95 -10.49 6.96
CA GLN A 498 25.95 -11.95 6.93
C GLN A 498 24.51 -12.49 6.92
N ASN A 499 23.67 -12.07 7.87
CA ASN A 499 22.26 -12.44 7.93
C ASN A 499 21.52 -12.12 6.62
N ALA A 500 21.80 -10.97 5.98
CA ALA A 500 21.19 -10.59 4.70
C ALA A 500 21.66 -11.46 3.50
N SER A 501 22.92 -11.90 3.50
CA SER A 501 23.43 -12.86 2.50
C SER A 501 23.00 -14.31 2.77
N GLU A 502 22.58 -14.64 3.99
CA GLU A 502 22.11 -15.98 4.40
C GLU A 502 20.57 -16.11 4.43
N MET A 503 19.80 -15.03 4.21
CA MET A 503 18.33 -15.12 4.16
C MET A 503 17.85 -16.00 2.99
N PRO A 504 16.88 -16.92 3.23
CA PRO A 504 16.33 -17.76 2.16
C PRO A 504 15.61 -16.91 1.10
N PRO A 505 15.61 -17.34 -0.18
CA PRO A 505 15.08 -16.56 -1.28
C PRO A 505 13.57 -16.32 -1.14
N ARG A 506 13.20 -15.10 -0.75
CA ARG A 506 11.83 -14.58 -0.86
C ARG A 506 11.48 -14.40 -2.34
N HIS A 507 11.15 -15.48 -3.03
CA HIS A 507 10.80 -15.44 -4.46
C HIS A 507 9.65 -14.46 -4.70
N PRO A 508 9.83 -13.40 -5.52
CA PRO A 508 8.70 -12.73 -6.13
C PRO A 508 8.02 -13.75 -7.05
N SER A 509 6.73 -14.00 -6.85
CA SER A 509 6.00 -15.03 -7.58
C SER A 509 6.00 -14.76 -9.08
N ARG A 510 6.86 -15.46 -9.83
CA ARG A 510 6.86 -15.41 -11.30
C ARG A 510 5.50 -15.89 -11.80
N ARG A 511 4.74 -14.97 -12.39
CA ARG A 511 3.58 -15.34 -13.21
C ARG A 511 4.11 -15.93 -14.51
N THR A 512 3.87 -17.22 -14.70
CA THR A 512 3.79 -17.88 -16.01
C THR A 512 2.48 -17.51 -16.67
#